data_AF-A0A914PTE5-F1
#
_entry.id   AF-A0A914PTE5-F1
#
_cell.length_a   1.000
_cell.length_b   1.000
_cell.length_c   1.000
_cell.angle_alpha   90.00
_cell.angle_beta   90.00
_cell.angle_gamma   90.00
#
_symmetry.space_group_name_H-M   'P 1'
#
loop_
_entity.id
_entity.type
_entity.pdbx_description
1 polymer ?
#
loop_
_entity_poly.entity_id
_entity_poly.type
_entity_poly.pdbx_seq_one_letter_code
_entity_poly.pdbx_strand_id
1 'polypeptide(L)'
;MYEEVNRRAPESLDEALNDSKVATVLERSKKFVADWTARFSNKIVNNIELPKNIRYLIKACSHNLRLRFRNLKEAELHRLVAKFLFSTYFQDSLTDPTQVKRETGETLTPRQGEVLRLIMQMIHFAVDGQGFGADAPYMDSLNAELIQINNLFTSFTAKHLMGSDTPDSIYDLNQYSAFYNNVIKKGIGAV
;
A
#
# COMPACT_ATOMS: atom_id res chain seq x y z
N MET A 1 26.10 2.64 -15.67
CA MET A 1 25.60 2.67 -17.07
C MET A 1 26.12 3.84 -17.89
N TYR A 2 25.75 5.10 -17.61
CA TYR A 2 26.33 6.25 -18.34
C TYR A 2 27.86 6.30 -18.19
N GLU A 3 28.35 6.23 -16.95
CA GLU A 3 29.78 6.21 -16.64
C GLU A 3 30.53 5.01 -17.22
N GLU A 4 29.87 3.85 -17.32
CA GLU A 4 30.47 2.64 -17.89
C GLU A 4 30.69 2.78 -19.39
N VAL A 5 29.80 3.52 -20.08
CA VAL A 5 29.87 3.75 -21.53
C VAL A 5 30.76 4.94 -21.86
N ASN A 6 30.57 6.05 -21.14
CA ASN A 6 31.20 7.34 -21.44
C ASN A 6 32.49 7.59 -20.64
N ARG A 7 32.85 6.69 -19.70
CA ARG A 7 34.04 6.77 -18.83
C ARG A 7 34.14 8.07 -18.01
N ARG A 8 33.01 8.76 -17.83
CA ARG A 8 32.86 9.96 -17.00
C ARG A 8 31.45 10.06 -16.45
N ALA A 9 31.29 10.80 -15.36
CA ALA A 9 29.99 11.17 -14.83
C ALA A 9 29.25 12.10 -15.82
N PRO A 10 27.90 12.03 -15.87
CA PRO A 10 27.12 13.04 -16.56
C PRO A 10 27.20 14.38 -15.82
N GLU A 11 27.27 15.48 -16.56
CA GLU A 11 27.31 16.85 -16.03
C GLU A 11 25.91 17.35 -15.61
N SER A 12 24.86 16.74 -16.18
CA SER A 12 23.47 17.03 -15.85
C SER A 12 22.57 15.81 -16.03
N LEU A 13 21.38 15.86 -15.44
CA LEU A 13 20.34 14.85 -15.65
C LEU A 13 19.94 14.79 -17.13
N ASP A 14 19.81 15.93 -17.80
CA ASP A 14 19.44 16.00 -19.21
C ASP A 14 20.48 15.30 -20.10
N GLU A 15 21.77 15.45 -19.77
CA GLU A 15 22.83 14.74 -20.49
C GLU A 15 22.69 13.22 -20.33
N ALA A 16 22.44 12.75 -19.10
CA ALA A 16 22.24 11.34 -18.84
C ALA A 16 20.99 10.80 -19.57
N LEU A 17 19.89 11.56 -19.58
CA LEU A 17 18.64 11.16 -20.23
C LEU A 17 18.70 11.17 -21.76
N ASN A 18 19.56 12.00 -22.36
CA ASN A 18 19.78 12.03 -23.80
C ASN A 18 20.64 10.87 -24.31
N ASP A 19 21.34 10.14 -23.43
CA ASP A 19 22.04 8.91 -23.81
C ASP A 19 21.03 7.80 -24.14
N SER A 20 21.06 7.32 -25.39
CA SER A 20 20.11 6.32 -25.89
C SER A 20 20.05 5.02 -25.07
N LYS A 21 21.18 4.58 -24.48
CA LYS A 21 21.22 3.36 -23.66
C LYS A 21 20.59 3.62 -22.30
N VAL A 22 20.90 4.75 -21.68
CA VAL A 22 20.30 5.17 -20.40
C VAL A 22 18.78 5.34 -20.57
N ALA A 23 18.34 6.07 -21.60
CA ALA A 23 16.92 6.25 -21.91
C ALA A 23 16.20 4.91 -22.11
N THR A 24 16.78 3.99 -22.87
CA THR A 24 16.21 2.66 -23.12
C THR A 24 16.04 1.86 -21.81
N VAL A 25 17.04 1.92 -20.93
CA VAL A 25 17.01 1.17 -19.67
C VAL A 25 16.07 1.82 -18.66
N LEU A 26 15.99 3.15 -18.63
CA LEU A 26 15.02 3.89 -17.84
C LEU A 26 13.59 3.51 -18.26
N GLU A 27 13.27 3.54 -19.55
CA GLU A 27 11.92 3.17 -20.02
C GLU A 27 11.55 1.73 -19.70
N ARG A 28 12.50 0.79 -19.83
CA ARG A 28 12.29 -0.61 -19.39
C ARG A 28 12.04 -0.70 -17.90
N SER A 29 12.76 0.08 -17.09
CA SER A 29 12.62 0.09 -15.63
C SER A 29 11.29 0.71 -15.21
N LYS A 30 10.89 1.82 -15.84
CA LYS A 30 9.59 2.46 -15.65
C LYS A 30 8.45 1.50 -15.95
N LYS A 31 8.50 0.83 -17.11
CA LYS A 31 7.51 -0.18 -17.49
C LYS A 31 7.45 -1.34 -16.50
N PHE A 32 8.61 -1.88 -16.13
CA PHE A 32 8.68 -2.96 -15.14
C PHE A 32 8.02 -2.55 -13.81
N VAL A 33 8.39 -1.39 -13.27
CA VAL A 33 7.83 -0.91 -12.00
C VAL A 33 6.33 -0.65 -12.14
N ALA A 34 5.87 -0.01 -13.22
CA ALA A 34 4.44 0.21 -13.47
C ALA A 34 3.65 -1.11 -13.50
N ASP A 35 4.09 -2.06 -14.33
CA ASP A 35 3.42 -3.35 -14.52
C ASP A 35 3.31 -4.12 -13.20
N TRP A 36 4.39 -4.16 -12.40
CA TRP A 36 4.38 -4.86 -11.13
C TRP A 36 3.59 -4.12 -10.05
N THR A 37 3.68 -2.79 -9.99
CA THR A 37 2.89 -1.96 -9.07
C THR A 37 1.39 -2.16 -9.32
N ALA A 38 0.96 -2.17 -10.59
CA ALA A 38 -0.42 -2.46 -10.99
C ALA A 38 -0.86 -3.87 -10.56
N ARG A 39 -0.03 -4.89 -10.83
CA ARG A 39 -0.34 -6.29 -10.50
C ARG A 39 -0.47 -6.51 -8.99
N PHE A 40 0.47 -5.99 -8.20
CA PHE A 40 0.42 -6.08 -6.75
C PHE A 40 -0.81 -5.36 -6.21
N SER A 41 -1.08 -4.13 -6.66
CA SER A 41 -2.25 -3.36 -6.25
C SER A 41 -3.55 -4.12 -6.49
N ASN A 42 -3.72 -4.66 -7.70
CA ASN A 42 -4.89 -5.47 -8.06
C ASN A 42 -5.03 -6.74 -7.20
N LYS A 43 -3.92 -7.43 -6.91
CA LYS A 43 -3.96 -8.64 -6.08
C LYS A 43 -4.30 -8.34 -4.62
N ILE A 44 -3.82 -7.23 -4.08
CA ILE A 44 -4.15 -6.78 -2.73
C ILE A 44 -5.65 -6.54 -2.59
N VAL A 45 -6.26 -5.78 -3.51
CA VAL A 45 -7.66 -5.35 -3.34
C VAL A 45 -8.69 -6.39 -3.77
N ASN A 46 -8.39 -7.25 -4.74
CA ASN A 46 -9.41 -8.15 -5.32
C ASN A 46 -9.52 -9.49 -4.58
N ASN A 47 -8.48 -9.90 -3.85
CA ASN A 47 -8.42 -11.23 -3.23
C ASN A 47 -8.58 -11.20 -1.70
N ILE A 48 -8.79 -10.03 -1.11
CA ILE A 48 -8.76 -9.86 0.35
C ILE A 48 -10.10 -9.30 0.82
N GLU A 49 -10.76 -10.06 1.69
CA GLU A 49 -11.79 -9.53 2.58
C GLU A 49 -11.08 -9.10 3.88
N LEU A 50 -11.14 -7.80 4.21
CA LEU A 50 -10.45 -7.30 5.40
C LEU A 50 -11.01 -7.98 6.66
N PRO A 51 -10.15 -8.46 7.58
CA PRO A 51 -10.57 -8.99 8.87
C PRO A 51 -11.44 -7.98 9.65
N LYS A 52 -12.41 -8.46 10.43
CA LYS A 52 -13.39 -7.59 11.14
C LYS A 52 -12.72 -6.51 12.01
N ASN A 53 -11.62 -6.85 12.68
CA ASN A 53 -10.83 -5.92 13.48
C ASN A 53 -10.20 -4.80 12.64
N ILE A 54 -9.68 -5.11 11.44
CA ILE A 54 -9.13 -4.11 10.53
C ILE A 54 -10.24 -3.20 10.00
N ARG A 55 -11.41 -3.77 9.66
CA ARG A 55 -12.59 -2.98 9.25
C ARG A 55 -13.05 -2.02 10.35
N TYR A 56 -13.05 -2.48 11.59
CA TYR A 56 -13.33 -1.60 12.73
C TYR A 56 -12.29 -0.48 12.87
N LEU A 57 -11.00 -0.77 12.73
CA LEU A 57 -9.94 0.23 12.82
C LEU A 57 -10.07 1.32 11.74
N ILE A 58 -10.31 0.95 10.48
CA ILE A 58 -10.49 1.94 9.41
C ILE A 58 -11.76 2.77 9.61
N LYS A 59 -12.82 2.18 10.18
CA LYS A 59 -14.06 2.89 10.53
C LYS A 59 -13.84 3.88 11.67
N ALA A 60 -13.11 3.47 12.71
CA ALA A 60 -12.73 4.36 13.81
C ALA A 60 -11.85 5.51 13.30
N CYS A 61 -10.89 5.24 12.40
CA CYS A 61 -10.08 6.25 11.75
C CYS A 61 -10.95 7.26 10.98
N SER A 62 -11.85 6.76 10.14
CA SER A 62 -12.81 7.57 9.38
C SER A 62 -13.66 8.49 10.28
N HIS A 63 -14.21 7.93 11.36
CA HIS A 63 -15.00 8.68 12.33
C HIS A 63 -14.20 9.81 12.99
N ASN A 64 -12.99 9.52 13.46
CA ASN A 64 -12.11 10.51 14.08
C ASN A 64 -11.71 11.62 13.10
N LEU A 65 -11.43 11.28 11.83
CA LEU A 65 -11.12 12.26 10.79
C LEU A 65 -12.31 13.19 10.54
N ARG A 66 -13.55 12.68 10.44
CA ARG A 66 -14.75 13.51 10.27
C ARG A 66 -15.04 14.40 11.48
N LEU A 67 -14.82 13.91 12.71
CA LEU A 67 -14.98 14.72 13.92
C LEU A 67 -14.00 15.90 13.95
N ARG A 68 -12.75 15.64 13.56
CA ARG A 68 -11.67 16.63 13.57
C ARG A 68 -11.75 17.62 12.40
N PHE A 69 -12.09 17.13 11.21
CA PHE A 69 -12.14 17.89 9.97
C PHE A 69 -13.55 17.86 9.38
N ARG A 70 -14.42 18.74 9.90
CA ARG A 70 -15.85 18.76 9.54
C ARG A 70 -16.15 19.07 8.06
N ASN A 71 -15.21 19.71 7.37
CA ASN A 71 -15.35 20.09 5.95
C ASN A 71 -14.61 19.13 5.00
N LEU A 72 -14.13 17.99 5.50
CA LEU A 72 -13.39 17.03 4.69
C LEU A 72 -14.32 16.39 3.67
N LYS A 73 -13.95 16.43 2.40
CA LYS A 73 -14.73 15.80 1.31
C LYS A 73 -14.64 14.28 1.44
N GLU A 74 -15.71 13.57 1.08
CA GLU A 74 -15.76 12.10 1.15
C GLU A 74 -14.64 11.41 0.39
N ALA A 75 -14.31 11.88 -0.82
CA ALA A 75 -13.21 11.33 -1.61
C ALA A 75 -11.85 11.49 -0.88
N GLU A 76 -11.64 12.62 -0.22
CA GLU A 76 -10.40 12.89 0.52
C GLU A 76 -10.33 12.07 1.81
N LEU A 77 -11.46 11.91 2.51
CA LEU A 77 -11.57 11.01 3.66
C LEU A 77 -11.21 9.57 3.28
N HIS A 78 -11.80 9.04 2.20
CA HIS A 78 -11.51 7.67 1.75
C HIS A 78 -10.04 7.51 1.37
N ARG A 79 -9.44 8.49 0.70
CA ARG A 79 -8.00 8.49 0.38
C ARG A 79 -7.13 8.43 1.64
N LEU A 80 -7.41 9.26 2.63
CA LEU A 80 -6.66 9.28 3.89
C LEU A 80 -6.78 7.96 4.67
N VAL A 81 -7.98 7.38 4.71
CA VAL A 81 -8.21 6.08 5.34
C VAL A 81 -7.52 4.96 4.55
N ALA A 82 -7.53 5.02 3.22
CA ALA A 82 -6.83 4.07 2.36
C ALA A 82 -5.32 4.11 2.59
N LYS A 83 -4.75 5.32 2.70
CA LYS A 83 -3.33 5.52 3.06
C LYS A 83 -3.02 4.92 4.42
N PHE A 84 -3.84 5.22 5.43
CA PHE A 84 -3.67 4.65 6.77
C PHE A 84 -3.67 3.12 6.73
N LEU A 85 -4.65 2.52 6.05
CA LEU A 85 -4.76 1.07 5.88
C LEU A 85 -3.54 0.49 5.18
N PHE A 86 -3.11 1.09 4.07
CA PHE A 86 -1.94 0.60 3.32
C PHE A 86 -0.66 0.67 4.15
N SER A 87 -0.41 1.82 4.78
CA SER A 87 0.78 2.05 5.57
C SER A 87 0.87 1.16 6.80
N THR A 88 -0.25 0.86 7.46
CA THR A 88 -0.24 0.14 8.75
C THR A 88 -0.48 -1.35 8.63
N TYR A 89 -1.18 -1.80 7.60
CA TYR A 89 -1.57 -3.20 7.46
C TYR A 89 -0.83 -3.92 6.33
N PHE A 90 -0.73 -3.28 5.16
CA PHE A 90 -0.21 -3.94 3.96
C PHE A 90 1.31 -3.79 3.79
N GLN A 91 1.84 -2.56 3.90
CA GLN A 91 3.21 -2.26 3.46
C GLN A 91 4.26 -3.14 4.16
N ASP A 92 4.27 -3.17 5.49
CA ASP A 92 5.29 -3.91 6.24
C ASP A 92 5.07 -5.43 6.11
N SER A 93 3.81 -5.88 6.17
CA SER A 93 3.46 -7.29 6.00
C SER A 93 3.90 -7.87 4.65
N LEU A 94 3.89 -7.04 3.59
CA LEU A 94 4.28 -7.45 2.24
C LEU A 94 5.78 -7.30 1.96
N THR A 95 6.53 -6.58 2.81
CA THR A 95 7.98 -6.35 2.62
C THR A 95 8.86 -7.07 3.63
N ASP A 96 8.30 -7.55 4.74
CA ASP A 96 9.04 -8.31 5.75
C ASP A 96 9.57 -9.63 5.17
N PRO A 97 10.91 -9.81 5.07
CA PRO A 97 11.52 -11.03 4.55
C PRO A 97 11.09 -12.29 5.30
N THR A 98 10.80 -12.20 6.59
CA THR A 98 10.36 -13.32 7.43
C THR A 98 8.96 -13.78 7.03
N GLN A 99 8.05 -12.83 6.82
CA GLN A 99 6.71 -13.13 6.33
C GLN A 99 6.76 -13.70 4.92
N VAL A 100 7.52 -13.08 4.00
CA VAL A 100 7.66 -13.60 2.63
C VAL A 100 8.20 -15.03 2.65
N LYS A 101 9.23 -15.33 3.45
CA LYS A 101 9.75 -16.69 3.58
C LYS A 101 8.73 -17.67 4.15
N ARG A 102 7.93 -17.25 5.13
CA ARG A 102 6.89 -18.08 5.72
C ARG A 102 5.80 -18.43 4.71
N GLU A 103 5.34 -17.45 3.93
CA GLU A 103 4.20 -17.63 3.01
C GLU A 103 4.60 -18.27 1.68
N THR A 104 5.82 -18.03 1.19
CA THR A 104 6.27 -18.52 -0.13
C THR A 104 7.23 -19.70 -0.05
N GLY A 105 7.84 -19.94 1.11
CA GLY A 105 8.96 -20.88 1.27
C GLY A 105 10.29 -20.36 0.71
N GLU A 106 10.29 -19.23 0.01
CA GLU A 106 11.47 -18.67 -0.64
C GLU A 106 12.10 -17.53 0.17
N THR A 107 13.43 -17.44 0.12
CA THR A 107 14.16 -16.31 0.70
C THR A 107 14.50 -15.31 -0.40
N LEU A 108 14.04 -14.07 -0.25
CA LEU A 108 14.36 -13.01 -1.21
C LEU A 108 15.86 -12.72 -1.21
N THR A 109 16.45 -12.63 -2.40
CA THR A 109 17.77 -12.01 -2.57
C THR A 109 17.70 -10.53 -2.16
N PRO A 110 18.83 -9.91 -1.76
CA PRO A 110 18.85 -8.48 -1.41
C PRO A 110 18.24 -7.58 -2.49
N ARG A 111 18.56 -7.86 -3.76
CA ARG A 111 18.03 -7.13 -4.92
C ARG A 111 16.51 -7.32 -5.10
N GLN A 112 15.98 -8.53 -4.91
CA GLN A 112 14.52 -8.74 -4.95
C GLN A 112 13.82 -7.99 -3.83
N GLY A 113 14.41 -7.95 -2.63
CA GLY A 113 13.90 -7.17 -1.51
C GLY A 113 13.87 -5.67 -1.79
N GLU A 114 14.91 -5.12 -2.42
CA GLU A 114 14.94 -3.71 -2.84
C GLU A 114 13.87 -3.38 -3.87
N VAL A 115 13.72 -4.23 -4.90
CA VAL A 115 12.68 -4.08 -5.92
C VAL A 115 11.28 -4.15 -5.30
N LEU A 116 11.05 -5.08 -4.38
CA LEU A 116 9.77 -5.20 -3.69
C LEU A 116 9.46 -3.96 -2.85
N ARG A 117 10.44 -3.43 -2.13
CA ARG A 117 10.30 -2.16 -1.39
C ARG A 117 9.97 -1.00 -2.32
N LEU A 118 10.64 -0.90 -3.47
CA LEU A 118 10.35 0.12 -4.48
C LEU A 118 8.91 0.02 -4.99
N ILE A 119 8.44 -1.19 -5.31
CA ILE A 119 7.05 -1.42 -5.73
C ILE A 119 6.09 -0.98 -4.62
N MET A 120 6.32 -1.38 -3.37
CA MET A 120 5.44 -0.98 -2.25
C MET A 120 5.45 0.54 -1.99
N GLN A 121 6.60 1.20 -2.15
CA GLN A 121 6.71 2.65 -2.07
C GLN A 121 5.90 3.34 -3.18
N MET A 122 5.98 2.82 -4.42
CA MET A 122 5.17 3.32 -5.54
C MET A 122 3.68 3.17 -5.28
N ILE A 123 3.24 2.04 -4.70
CA ILE A 123 1.84 1.86 -4.30
C ILE A 123 1.47 2.86 -3.19
N HIS A 124 2.30 3.03 -2.16
CA HIS A 124 2.04 4.02 -1.11
C HIS A 124 1.85 5.42 -1.70
N PHE A 125 2.79 5.84 -2.56
CA PHE A 125 2.78 7.13 -3.23
C PHE A 125 1.49 7.32 -4.04
N ALA A 126 1.07 6.30 -4.79
CA ALA A 126 -0.21 6.29 -5.50
C ALA A 126 -1.41 6.39 -4.55
N VAL A 127 -1.44 5.61 -3.45
CA VAL A 127 -2.54 5.61 -2.48
C VAL A 127 -2.68 6.95 -1.78
N ASP A 128 -1.57 7.65 -1.51
CA ASP A 128 -1.60 9.02 -1.00
C ASP A 128 -2.05 10.05 -2.06
N GLY A 129 -2.28 9.63 -3.31
CA GLY A 129 -2.71 10.52 -4.38
C GLY A 129 -1.60 11.44 -4.87
N GLN A 130 -0.34 11.04 -4.66
CA GLN A 130 0.81 11.75 -5.17
C GLN A 130 1.15 11.26 -6.59
N GLY A 131 1.77 12.15 -7.36
CA GLY A 131 2.25 11.90 -8.71
C GLY A 131 3.58 12.61 -8.93
N PHE A 132 4.26 12.29 -10.03
CA PHE A 132 5.45 13.00 -10.47
C PHE A 132 5.04 14.37 -11.00
N GLY A 133 5.73 15.42 -10.54
CA GLY A 133 5.50 16.80 -10.92
C GLY A 133 6.50 17.30 -11.96
N ALA A 134 6.52 18.63 -12.15
CA ALA A 134 7.39 19.31 -13.10
C ALA A 134 8.90 19.17 -12.78
N ASP A 135 9.24 18.73 -11.57
CA ASP A 135 10.59 18.41 -11.12
C ASP A 135 11.10 17.04 -11.62
N ALA A 136 10.20 16.16 -12.07
CA ALA A 136 10.54 14.85 -12.63
C ALA A 136 9.75 14.52 -13.92
N PRO A 137 9.84 15.36 -14.97
CA PRO A 137 9.03 15.21 -16.19
C PRO A 137 9.27 13.89 -16.93
N TYR A 138 10.48 13.32 -16.78
CA TYR A 138 10.84 12.01 -17.34
C TYR A 138 10.05 10.85 -16.70
N MET A 139 9.32 11.07 -15.61
CA MET A 139 8.49 10.08 -14.92
C MET A 139 6.98 10.27 -15.16
N ASP A 140 6.56 11.34 -15.84
CA ASP A 140 5.14 11.71 -16.04
C ASP A 140 4.28 10.58 -16.62
N SER A 141 4.87 9.73 -17.46
CA SER A 141 4.17 8.59 -18.06
C SER A 141 3.64 7.57 -17.03
N LEU A 142 4.14 7.61 -15.79
CA LEU A 142 3.68 6.76 -14.68
C LEU A 142 2.43 7.30 -13.98
N ASN A 143 2.14 8.60 -14.11
CA ASN A 143 1.06 9.25 -13.37
C ASN A 143 -0.32 8.65 -13.67
N ALA A 144 -0.55 8.23 -14.92
CA ALA A 144 -1.80 7.56 -15.31
C ALA A 144 -2.03 6.28 -14.49
N GLU A 145 -0.98 5.50 -14.24
CA GLU A 145 -1.05 4.28 -13.43
C GLU A 145 -1.27 4.60 -11.96
N LEU A 146 -0.56 5.60 -11.42
CA LEU A 146 -0.71 6.04 -10.03
C LEU A 146 -2.15 6.49 -9.73
N ILE A 147 -2.80 7.20 -10.66
CA ILE A 147 -4.20 7.61 -10.54
C ILE A 147 -5.14 6.40 -10.50
N GLN A 148 -4.90 5.39 -11.35
CA GLN A 148 -5.71 4.17 -11.35
C GLN A 148 -5.59 3.41 -10.02
N ILE A 149 -4.37 3.26 -9.50
CA ILE A 149 -4.12 2.64 -8.20
C ILE A 149 -4.79 3.44 -7.07
N ASN A 150 -4.72 4.77 -7.12
CA ASN A 150 -5.39 5.62 -6.13
C ASN A 150 -6.90 5.36 -6.08
N ASN A 151 -7.54 5.37 -7.25
CA ASN A 151 -8.98 5.09 -7.37
C ASN A 151 -9.31 3.69 -6.86
N LEU A 152 -8.48 2.71 -7.21
CA LEU A 152 -8.65 1.31 -6.80
C LEU A 152 -8.67 1.15 -5.28
N PHE A 153 -7.69 1.72 -4.58
CA PHE A 153 -7.61 1.65 -3.11
C PHE A 153 -8.68 2.49 -2.40
N THR A 154 -9.05 3.63 -2.99
CA THR A 154 -10.14 4.49 -2.48
C THR A 154 -11.47 3.74 -2.54
N SER A 155 -11.78 3.09 -3.66
CA SER A 155 -12.98 2.26 -3.84
C SER A 155 -12.97 1.03 -2.91
N PHE A 156 -11.84 0.35 -2.80
CA PHE A 156 -11.68 -0.77 -1.87
C PHE A 156 -11.97 -0.36 -0.43
N THR A 157 -11.41 0.76 0.01
CA THR A 157 -11.61 1.27 1.37
C THR A 157 -13.07 1.69 1.60
N ALA A 158 -13.67 2.40 0.64
CA ALA A 158 -15.08 2.79 0.71
C ALA A 158 -16.01 1.57 0.86
N LYS A 159 -15.74 0.48 0.12
CA LYS A 159 -16.47 -0.79 0.24
C LYS A 159 -16.43 -1.33 1.66
N HIS A 160 -15.26 -1.36 2.30
CA HIS A 160 -15.09 -1.92 3.64
C HIS A 160 -15.58 -0.99 4.78
N LEU A 161 -15.73 0.32 4.52
CA LEU A 161 -16.29 1.26 5.48
C LEU A 161 -17.82 1.11 5.67
N MET A 162 -18.53 0.51 4.71
CA MET A 162 -19.97 0.29 4.79
C MET A 162 -20.38 -0.77 5.83
N GLY A 163 -19.43 -1.51 6.40
CA GLY A 163 -19.69 -2.55 7.40
C GLY A 163 -20.21 -2.01 8.74
N SER A 164 -21.08 -2.80 9.38
CA SER A 164 -21.63 -2.52 10.72
C SER A 164 -20.79 -3.10 11.86
N ASP A 165 -19.53 -3.48 11.62
CA ASP A 165 -18.71 -4.13 12.65
C ASP A 165 -18.50 -3.19 13.86
N THR A 166 -19.01 -3.61 15.01
CA THR A 166 -18.76 -3.04 16.34
C THR A 166 -17.93 -4.03 17.17
N PRO A 167 -17.24 -3.58 18.24
CA PRO A 167 -16.55 -4.49 19.15
C PRO A 167 -17.48 -5.60 19.66
N ASP A 168 -18.73 -5.27 19.98
CA ASP A 168 -19.75 -6.22 20.43
C ASP A 168 -20.01 -7.32 19.38
N SER A 169 -20.11 -6.95 18.10
CA SER A 169 -20.32 -7.90 16.98
C SER A 169 -19.07 -8.70 16.58
N ILE A 170 -17.89 -8.23 16.97
CA ILE A 170 -16.61 -8.90 16.67
C ILE A 170 -16.35 -10.01 17.69
N TYR A 171 -16.68 -9.73 18.97
CA TYR A 171 -16.40 -10.61 20.09
C TYR A 171 -17.65 -11.34 20.63
N ASP A 172 -18.79 -11.21 19.93
CA ASP A 172 -20.11 -11.72 20.33
C ASP A 172 -20.46 -11.36 21.79
N LEU A 173 -20.23 -10.09 22.15
CA LEU A 173 -20.43 -9.59 23.50
C LEU A 173 -21.82 -8.97 23.63
N ASN A 174 -22.61 -9.51 24.54
CA ASN A 174 -23.84 -8.88 25.01
C ASN A 174 -23.63 -8.15 26.36
N GLN A 175 -22.62 -8.56 27.14
CA GLN A 175 -22.22 -7.99 28.42
C GLN A 175 -20.72 -8.24 28.65
N TYR A 176 -20.05 -7.43 29.47
CA TYR A 176 -18.63 -7.62 29.81
C TYR A 176 -18.35 -9.00 30.43
N SER A 177 -19.32 -9.57 31.16
CA SER A 177 -19.25 -10.92 31.73
C SER A 177 -19.10 -12.03 30.68
N ALA A 178 -19.61 -11.82 29.45
CA ALA A 178 -19.47 -12.77 28.36
C ALA A 178 -18.02 -12.85 27.85
N PHE A 179 -17.28 -11.74 27.87
CA PHE A 179 -15.86 -11.72 27.49
C PHE A 179 -15.01 -12.58 28.43
N TYR A 180 -15.23 -12.45 29.75
CA TYR A 180 -14.53 -13.25 30.75
C TYR A 180 -14.79 -14.76 30.60
N ASN A 181 -16.04 -15.15 30.35
CA ASN A 181 -16.41 -16.56 30.24
C ASN A 181 -15.98 -17.21 28.91
N ASN A 182 -16.03 -16.47 27.79
CA ASN A 182 -15.77 -17.03 26.46
C ASN A 182 -14.30 -16.93 26.03
N VAL A 183 -13.58 -15.88 26.44
CA VAL A 183 -12.20 -15.62 25.99
C VAL A 183 -11.18 -16.02 27.06
N ILE A 184 -11.42 -15.65 28.32
CA ILE A 184 -10.45 -15.87 29.40
C ILE A 184 -10.51 -17.30 29.95
N LYS A 185 -11.71 -17.84 30.25
CA LYS A 185 -11.83 -19.22 30.75
C LYS A 185 -11.46 -20.30 29.74
N LYS A 186 -11.84 -20.15 28.47
CA LYS A 186 -11.48 -21.13 27.42
C LYS A 186 -9.99 -21.10 27.04
N GLY A 187 -9.33 -19.93 27.12
CA GLY A 187 -7.89 -19.81 26.85
C GLY A 187 -6.99 -20.33 27.99
N ILE A 188 -7.48 -20.33 29.23
CA ILE A 188 -6.73 -20.81 30.41
C ILE A 188 -7.04 -22.29 30.71
N GLY A 189 -8.16 -22.83 30.22
CA GLY A 189 -8.55 -24.23 30.41
C GLY A 189 -7.96 -25.25 29.43
N ALA A 190 -6.97 -24.87 28.62
CA ALA A 190 -6.28 -25.75 27.67
C ALA A 190 -4.78 -25.88 28.00
N VAL A 191 -4.46 -26.03 29.29
CA VAL A 191 -3.19 -26.57 29.80
C VAL A 191 -3.50 -27.75 30.69
#